data_AF-A0A7V2H8Y6-F1
#
_entry.id   AF-A0A7V2H8Y6-F1
#
_cell.length_a   1.000
_cell.length_b   1.000
_cell.length_c   1.000
_cell.angle_alpha   90.00
_cell.angle_beta   90.00
_cell.angle_gamma   90.00
#
_symmetry.space_group_name_H-M   'P 1'
#
loop_
_entity.id
_entity.type
_entity.pdbx_description
1 polymer ?
#
loop_
_entity_poly.entity_id
_entity_poly.type
_entity_poly.pdbx_seq_one_letter_code
_entity_poly.pdbx_strand_id
1 'polypeptide(L)'
;IDARGLDDLDRSFLRTIIQVYDGGPVGIEAVAATLGEERDTLEDVVEPYLLQQAMVTRTRQGRRVTRAAYDHLGLPPRGDNDASAQELFD
;
A
#
# COMPACT_ATOMS: atom_id res chain seq x y z
N ILE A 1 -9.58 -14.25 -4.09
CA ILE A 1 -9.15 -13.38 -5.19
C ILE A 1 -10.34 -12.54 -5.61
N ASP A 2 -10.21 -11.22 -5.64
CA ASP A 2 -11.28 -10.30 -6.02
C ASP A 2 -11.31 -9.99 -7.53
N ALA A 3 -12.20 -9.09 -7.95
CA ALA A 3 -12.37 -8.72 -9.36
C ALA A 3 -11.14 -8.05 -9.99
N ARG A 4 -10.22 -7.51 -9.19
CA ARG A 4 -8.96 -6.95 -9.65
C ARG A 4 -7.80 -7.92 -9.55
N GLY A 5 -8.01 -9.13 -9.02
CA GLY A 5 -6.96 -10.13 -8.87
C GLY A 5 -6.27 -10.13 -7.51
N LEU A 6 -6.72 -9.30 -6.56
CA LEU A 6 -6.11 -9.26 -5.22
C LEU A 6 -6.60 -10.41 -4.36
N ASP A 7 -5.65 -11.14 -3.76
CA ASP A 7 -5.95 -12.16 -2.77
C ASP A 7 -6.20 -11.56 -1.38
N ASP A 8 -6.32 -12.41 -0.35
CA ASP A 8 -6.60 -11.94 1.02
C ASP A 8 -5.39 -11.25 1.64
N LEU A 9 -4.17 -11.67 1.30
CA LEU A 9 -2.94 -11.10 1.81
C LEU A 9 -2.69 -9.71 1.19
N ASP A 10 -2.90 -9.57 -0.12
CA ASP A 10 -2.85 -8.27 -0.82
C ASP A 10 -3.78 -7.23 -0.17
N ARG A 11 -5.04 -7.62 0.06
CA ARG A 11 -6.04 -6.75 0.68
C ARG A 11 -5.68 -6.44 2.13
N SER A 12 -5.12 -7.40 2.85
CA SER A 12 -4.66 -7.19 4.23
C SER A 12 -3.47 -6.24 4.29
N PHE A 13 -2.52 -6.35 3.37
CA PHE A 13 -1.40 -5.42 3.22
C PHE A 13 -1.87 -3.98 3.03
N LEU A 14 -2.73 -3.74 2.04
CA LEU A 14 -3.28 -2.41 1.77
C LEU A 14 -4.09 -1.86 2.96
N ARG A 15 -4.95 -2.68 3.57
CA ARG A 15 -5.76 -2.28 4.73
C ARG A 15 -4.88 -1.92 5.93
N THR A 16 -3.83 -2.68 6.19
CA THR A 16 -2.89 -2.39 7.28
C THR A 16 -2.22 -1.04 7.08
N ILE A 17 -1.70 -0.75 5.89
CA ILE A 17 -1.09 0.55 5.61
C ILE A 17 -2.10 1.70 5.80
N ILE A 18 -3.34 1.53 5.32
CA ILE A 18 -4.38 2.55 5.44
C ILE A 18 -4.84 2.76 6.89
N GLN A 19 -5.14 1.68 7.61
CA GLN A 19 -5.85 1.75 8.89
C GLN A 19 -4.90 1.91 10.08
N VAL A 20 -3.70 1.33 10.00
CA VAL A 20 -2.71 1.35 11.10
C VAL A 20 -1.72 2.50 10.91
N TYR A 21 -1.33 2.77 9.66
CA TYR A 21 -0.28 3.74 9.33
C TYR A 21 -0.79 4.97 8.57
N ASP A 22 -2.11 5.18 8.58
CA ASP A 22 -2.77 6.35 7.99
C ASP A 22 -2.44 6.59 6.50
N GLY A 23 -2.13 5.52 5.78
CA GLY A 23 -1.75 5.58 4.37
C GLY A 23 -0.25 5.49 4.10
N GLY A 24 0.60 5.56 5.13
CA GLY A 24 2.05 5.53 5.04
C GLY A 24 2.70 6.93 5.09
N PRO A 25 4.04 7.04 4.90
CA PRO A 25 4.95 5.97 4.52
C PRO A 25 5.30 5.05 5.69
N VAL A 26 5.40 3.74 5.42
CA VAL A 26 5.73 2.72 6.43
C VAL A 26 6.77 1.71 5.94
N GLY A 27 7.71 1.33 6.81
CA GLY A 27 8.69 0.29 6.52
C GLY A 27 8.06 -1.10 6.39
N ILE A 28 8.59 -1.95 5.52
CA ILE A 28 8.02 -3.28 5.26
C ILE A 28 8.08 -4.18 6.48
N GLU A 29 9.13 -4.04 7.30
CA GLU A 29 9.31 -4.77 8.54
C GLU A 29 8.17 -4.47 9.51
N ALA A 30 7.67 -3.24 9.55
CA ALA A 30 6.56 -2.85 10.41
C ALA A 30 5.22 -3.41 9.90
N VAL A 31 5.00 -3.40 8.58
CA VAL A 31 3.81 -4.01 7.97
C VAL A 31 3.82 -5.53 8.20
N ALA A 32 4.96 -6.19 7.98
CA ALA A 32 5.17 -7.62 8.23
C ALA A 32 4.87 -7.98 9.69
N ALA A 33 5.44 -7.23 10.64
CA ALA A 33 5.19 -7.44 12.07
C ALA A 33 3.70 -7.26 12.44
N THR A 34 3.01 -6.31 11.82
CA THR A 34 1.58 -6.07 12.08
C THR A 34 0.69 -7.16 11.50
N LEU A 35 1.06 -7.73 10.34
CA LEU A 35 0.33 -8.82 9.70
C LEU A 35 0.68 -10.20 10.29
N GLY A 36 1.80 -10.32 11.00
CA GLY A 36 2.32 -11.61 11.45
C GLY A 36 2.92 -12.42 10.30
N GLU A 37 3.39 -11.74 9.25
CA GLU A 37 3.91 -12.34 8.01
C GLU A 37 5.43 -12.16 7.93
N GLU A 38 6.08 -12.99 7.11
CA GLU A 38 7.50 -12.80 6.79
C GLU A 38 7.69 -11.63 5.83
N ARG A 39 8.71 -10.81 6.09
CA ARG A 39 9.04 -9.66 5.23
C ARG A 39 9.23 -10.09 3.77
N ASP A 40 10.00 -11.15 3.56
CA ASP A 40 10.37 -11.60 2.22
C ASP A 40 9.13 -12.09 1.44
N THR A 41 8.13 -12.66 2.12
CA THR A 41 6.82 -12.97 1.50
C THR A 41 6.13 -11.71 0.99
N LEU A 42 6.12 -10.63 1.78
CA LEU A 42 5.51 -9.38 1.34
C LEU A 42 6.29 -8.72 0.19
N GLU A 43 7.62 -8.77 0.21
CA GLU A 43 8.46 -8.14 -0.83
C GLU A 43 8.47 -8.93 -2.15
N ASP A 44 8.48 -10.26 -2.09
CA ASP A 44 8.66 -11.12 -3.26
C ASP A 44 7.34 -11.57 -3.89
N VAL A 45 6.24 -11.62 -3.10
CA VAL A 45 4.94 -12.14 -3.57
C VAL A 45 3.91 -11.03 -3.70
N VAL A 46 3.75 -10.19 -2.67
CA VAL A 46 2.64 -9.22 -2.59
C VAL A 46 2.98 -7.91 -3.30
N GLU A 47 4.10 -7.28 -2.93
CA GLU A 47 4.48 -5.97 -3.45
C GLU A 47 4.59 -5.89 -4.97
N PRO A 48 5.17 -6.88 -5.70
CA PRO A 48 5.34 -6.76 -7.15
C PRO A 48 4.01 -6.50 -7.86
N TYR A 49 2.95 -7.17 -7.41
CA TYR A 49 1.63 -7.02 -7.99
C TYR A 49 0.99 -5.67 -7.61
N LEU A 50 1.04 -5.28 -6.34
CA LEU A 50 0.47 -4.01 -5.87
C LEU A 50 1.17 -2.78 -6.47
N LEU A 51 2.49 -2.87 -6.72
CA LEU A 51 3.25 -1.84 -7.44
C LEU A 51 2.82 -1.78 -8.91
N GLN A 52 2.68 -2.92 -9.57
CA GLN A 52 2.24 -2.99 -10.97
C GLN A 52 0.81 -2.44 -11.15
N GLN A 53 -0.08 -2.68 -10.19
CA GLN A 53 -1.44 -2.12 -10.19
C GLN A 53 -1.51 -0.66 -9.70
N ALA A 54 -0.36 -0.03 -9.44
CA ALA A 54 -0.26 1.34 -8.92
C ALA A 54 -1.07 1.57 -7.63
N MET A 55 -1.24 0.53 -6.80
CA MET A 55 -1.95 0.60 -5.52
C MET A 55 -1.01 1.00 -4.37
N VAL A 56 0.29 0.74 -4.52
CA VAL A 56 1.36 1.11 -3.57
C VAL A 56 2.47 1.82 -4.32
N THR A 57 3.19 2.72 -3.65
CA THR A 57 4.43 3.32 -4.10
C THR A 57 5.55 3.05 -3.10
N ARG A 58 6.77 2.85 -3.60
CA ARG A 58 7.99 2.84 -2.78
C ARG A 58 8.56 4.26 -2.71
N THR A 59 8.74 4.75 -1.50
CA THR A 59 9.42 6.02 -1.21
C THR A 59 10.70 5.76 -0.41
N ARG A 60 11.55 6.77 -0.24
CA ARG A 60 12.73 6.67 0.62
C ARG A 60 12.39 6.35 2.09
N GLN A 61 11.19 6.70 2.53
CA GLN A 61 10.72 6.53 3.91
C GLN A 61 9.91 5.25 4.11
N GLY A 62 9.58 4.52 3.04
CA GLY A 62 8.77 3.31 3.09
C GLY A 62 7.68 3.27 2.02
N ARG A 63 6.67 2.44 2.27
CA ARG A 63 5.56 2.16 1.37
C ARG A 63 4.41 3.10 1.67
N ARG A 64 3.83 3.69 0.62
CA ARG A 64 2.64 4.54 0.72
C ARG A 64 1.55 3.98 -0.19
N VAL A 65 0.31 3.95 0.27
CA VAL A 65 -0.82 3.57 -0.59
C VAL A 65 -1.24 4.74 -1.47
N THR A 66 -1.69 4.43 -2.68
CA THR A 66 -2.21 5.45 -3.61
C THR A 66 -3.71 5.60 -3.46
N ARG A 67 -4.25 6.64 -4.11
CA ARG A 67 -5.71 6.83 -4.26
C ARG A 67 -6.40 5.60 -4.86
N ALA A 68 -5.75 4.88 -5.77
CA ALA A 68 -6.32 3.68 -6.41
C ALA A 68 -6.59 2.56 -5.39
N ALA A 69 -5.74 2.39 -4.38
CA ALA A 69 -5.96 1.43 -3.30
C ALA A 69 -7.17 1.80 -2.43
N TYR A 70 -7.29 3.09 -2.07
CA TYR A 70 -8.45 3.61 -1.32
C TYR A 70 -9.76 3.35 -2.08
N ASP A 71 -9.81 3.75 -3.35
CA ASP A 71 -10.99 3.59 -4.19
C ASP A 71 -11.33 2.11 -4.39
N HIS A 72 -10.32 1.24 -4.53
CA HIS A 72 -10.52 -0.20 -4.66
C HIS A 72 -11.08 -0.84 -3.39
N LEU A 73 -10.61 -0.42 -2.21
CA LEU A 73 -11.09 -0.94 -0.92
C LEU A 73 -12.38 -0.26 -0.43
N GLY A 74 -12.87 0.76 -1.15
CA GLY A 74 -14.02 1.56 -0.74
C GLY A 74 -13.78 2.35 0.55
N LEU A 75 -12.52 2.72 0.80
CA LEU A 75 -12.11 3.46 2.00
C LEU A 75 -11.93 4.94 1.65
N PRO A 76 -12.40 5.89 2.49
CA PRO A 76 -12.15 7.30 2.25
C PRO A 76 -10.64 7.58 2.44
N PRO A 77 -10.00 8.32 1.52
CA PRO A 77 -8.67 8.84 1.79
C PRO A 77 -8.77 9.77 3.00
N ARG A 78 -7.96 9.50 4.01
CA ARG A 78 -7.73 10.49 5.07
C ARG A 78 -6.89 11.58 4.45
N GLY A 79 -7.29 12.83 4.63
CA GLY A 79 -6.74 13.96 3.90
C GLY A 79 -5.22 14.04 4.04
N ASP A 80 -4.49 13.49 3.06
CA ASP A 80 -3.06 13.65 2.94
C ASP A 80 -2.80 15.08 2.47
N ASN A 81 -2.24 15.90 3.35
CA ASN A 81 -1.80 17.26 3.09
C ASN A 81 -0.46 17.28 2.31
N ASP A 82 -0.28 16.35 1.36
CA ASP A 82 0.99 16.12 0.67
C ASP A 82 0.83 16.40 -0.83
N ALA A 83 0.89 17.68 -1.16
CA ALA A 83 0.74 18.28 -2.49
C ALA A 83 1.95 18.06 -3.41
N SER A 84 2.76 17.00 -3.23
CA SER A 84 4.13 16.95 -3.78
C SER A 84 4.39 15.87 -4.83
N ALA A 85 3.40 15.03 -5.19
CA ALA A 85 3.60 13.96 -6.20
C ALA A 85 3.13 14.32 -7.62
N GLN A 86 2.49 15.48 -7.83
CA GLN A 86 1.97 15.87 -9.15
C GLN A 86 3.00 16.62 -10.02
N GLU A 87 4.14 17.07 -9.48
CA GLU A 87 5.11 17.90 -10.21
C GLU A 87 6.22 17.13 -10.94
N LEU A 88 6.24 15.78 -10.92
CA LEU A 88 7.35 15.02 -11.51
C LEU A 88 7.13 14.57 -12.97
N PHE A 89 6.03 14.98 -13.61
CA PHE A 89 5.70 14.61 -14.99
C PHE A 89 5.27 15.80 -15.87
N ASP A 90 5.81 16.99 -15.63
CA ASP A 90 5.81 18.12 -16.58
C ASP A 90 7.24 18.48 -17.01
#